data_AF-A0A3Q8XQG1-F1
#
_entry.id   AF-A0A3Q8XQG1-F1
#
_cell.length_a   1.000
_cell.length_b   1.000
_cell.length_c   1.000
_cell.angle_alpha   90.00
_cell.angle_beta   90.00
_cell.angle_gamma   90.00
#
_symmetry.space_group_name_H-M   'P 1'
#
loop_
_entity.id
_entity.type
_entity.pdbx_description
1 polymer ?
#
loop_
_entity_poly.entity_id
_entity_poly.type
_entity_poly.pdbx_seq_one_letter_code
_entity_poly.pdbx_strand_id
1 'polypeptide(L)'
;MTLEALAGALRHHPSIRGKLAIAGATGALGLHHESIGRPGDDAAILPREGGGYDLLAGEGFIPQFVAADPWFAGWCGVMVNLSDIAAMGGRAHALIDQVWAPSPEAARPLMQGLRDAADAYGVPIVGGHTNYGSPALGLAVTVFGSADALITSFDAEPGDVLLAAIDMRGSYRPPFDNYCASLDVPPARLRGDLALLPELAESGLVRAGKDISQGGIVGTALMLAECSGVAVTLDVDNIPLPADVALERWLRTFPSFGYLLSVKPDEVGAVRAPIAARDITVAEIGRVERGSTVTLRSGSQSALFWDWKREPYIRPTVAEPAHA
;
A
#
# COMPACT_ATOMS: atom_id res chain seq x y z
N MET A 1 -14.10 -14.60 18.52
CA MET A 1 -12.69 -14.38 18.90
C MET A 1 -12.64 -13.13 19.77
N THR A 2 -11.86 -13.09 20.85
CA THR A 2 -11.70 -11.85 21.64
C THR A 2 -10.78 -10.85 20.92
N LEU A 3 -10.80 -9.58 21.31
CA LEU A 3 -9.98 -8.56 20.68
C LEU A 3 -8.47 -8.81 20.88
N GLU A 4 -8.08 -9.34 22.05
CA GLU A 4 -6.71 -9.76 22.34
C GLU A 4 -6.26 -10.95 21.50
N ALA A 5 -7.16 -11.93 21.29
CA ALA A 5 -6.89 -13.06 20.42
C ALA A 5 -6.75 -12.62 18.95
N LEU A 6 -7.56 -11.66 18.51
CA LEU A 6 -7.45 -11.07 17.18
C LEU A 6 -6.13 -10.32 16.99
N ALA A 7 -5.78 -9.43 17.93
CA ALA A 7 -4.51 -8.72 17.92
C ALA A 7 -3.31 -9.69 17.91
N GLY A 8 -3.37 -10.74 18.75
CA GLY A 8 -2.37 -11.79 18.79
C GLY A 8 -2.25 -12.57 17.48
N ALA A 9 -3.36 -12.99 16.87
CA ALA A 9 -3.37 -13.72 15.60
C ALA A 9 -2.76 -12.87 14.47
N LEU A 10 -3.18 -11.61 14.34
CA LEU A 10 -2.67 -10.67 13.34
C LEU A 10 -1.17 -10.41 13.55
N ARG A 11 -0.73 -10.17 14.79
CA ARG A 11 0.68 -9.87 15.11
C ARG A 11 1.64 -10.97 14.67
N HIS A 12 1.21 -12.22 14.74
CA HIS A 12 2.01 -13.39 14.36
C HIS A 12 1.77 -13.84 12.91
N HIS A 13 0.87 -13.19 12.18
CA HIS A 13 0.54 -13.60 10.82
C HIS A 13 1.72 -13.33 9.86
N PRO A 14 2.05 -14.26 8.93
CA PRO A 14 3.17 -14.09 8.00
C PRO A 14 3.13 -12.81 7.16
N SER A 15 1.93 -12.36 6.77
CA SER A 15 1.77 -11.14 5.96
C SER A 15 2.10 -9.85 6.72
N ILE A 16 1.95 -9.84 8.05
CA ILE A 16 2.42 -8.76 8.93
C ILE A 16 3.92 -8.92 9.17
N ARG A 17 4.35 -10.10 9.65
CA ARG A 17 5.76 -10.34 10.00
C ARG A 17 6.71 -10.17 8.82
N GLY A 18 6.26 -10.43 7.59
CA GLY A 18 7.06 -10.30 6.37
C GLY A 18 7.61 -8.88 6.13
N LYS A 19 6.92 -7.84 6.60
CA LYS A 19 7.37 -6.45 6.44
C LYS A 19 8.59 -6.11 7.32
N LEU A 20 8.88 -6.88 8.37
CA LEU A 20 10.09 -6.73 9.19
C LEU A 20 11.39 -6.86 8.39
N ALA A 21 11.35 -7.58 7.25
CA ALA A 21 12.51 -7.70 6.37
C ALA A 21 12.93 -6.35 5.75
N ILE A 22 12.00 -5.40 5.63
CA ILE A 22 12.27 -4.05 5.09
C ILE A 22 13.33 -3.36 5.95
N ALA A 23 13.14 -3.33 7.28
CA ALA A 23 14.06 -2.72 8.23
C ALA A 23 15.48 -3.28 8.12
N GLY A 24 15.60 -4.61 7.96
CA GLY A 24 16.89 -5.27 7.77
C GLY A 24 17.55 -4.92 6.44
N ALA A 25 16.79 -4.91 5.35
CA ALA A 25 17.28 -4.57 4.02
C ALA A 25 17.73 -3.10 3.91
N THR A 26 16.92 -2.15 4.41
CA THR A 26 17.28 -0.73 4.42
C THR A 26 18.48 -0.46 5.32
N GLY A 27 18.53 -1.12 6.49
CA GLY A 27 19.68 -1.04 7.40
C GLY A 27 20.98 -1.53 6.76
N ALA A 28 20.95 -2.63 6.01
CA ALA A 28 22.12 -3.15 5.28
C ALA A 28 22.63 -2.19 4.18
N LEU A 29 21.75 -1.36 3.63
CA LEU A 29 22.08 -0.32 2.66
C LEU A 29 22.46 1.03 3.31
N GLY A 30 22.39 1.14 4.64
CA GLY A 30 22.60 2.40 5.36
C GLY A 30 21.51 3.45 5.12
N LEU A 31 20.32 3.02 4.72
CA LEU A 31 19.18 3.90 4.41
C LEU A 31 18.31 4.14 5.63
N HIS A 32 17.82 5.37 5.77
CA HIS A 32 16.85 5.80 6.78
C HIS A 32 15.84 6.79 6.19
N HIS A 33 14.80 7.16 6.94
CA HIS A 33 13.68 7.98 6.44
C HIS A 33 14.05 9.40 5.99
N GLU A 34 15.23 9.91 6.36
CA GLU A 34 15.76 11.21 5.90
C GLU A 34 16.73 11.07 4.72
N SER A 35 17.06 9.84 4.31
CA SER A 35 17.85 9.61 3.09
C SER A 35 17.08 10.12 1.86
N ILE A 36 17.82 10.43 0.79
CA ILE A 36 17.22 10.80 -0.51
C ILE A 36 16.18 9.75 -0.92
N GLY A 37 15.02 10.20 -1.38
CA GLY A 37 13.88 9.33 -1.69
C GLY A 37 12.95 9.06 -0.52
N ARG A 38 13.28 9.44 0.72
CA ARG A 38 12.51 9.16 1.95
C ARG A 38 12.06 7.68 2.09
N PRO A 39 13.00 6.72 2.20
CA PRO A 39 12.67 5.30 2.38
C PRO A 39 11.66 5.04 3.51
N GLY A 40 10.66 4.20 3.22
CA GLY A 40 9.54 3.88 4.12
C GLY A 40 8.18 4.35 3.62
N ASP A 41 8.15 5.21 2.60
CA ASP A 41 6.94 5.60 1.87
C ASP A 41 6.61 4.64 0.71
N ASP A 42 5.49 4.87 0.02
CA ASP A 42 5.03 4.03 -1.10
C ASP A 42 5.88 4.21 -2.37
N ALA A 43 6.42 5.42 -2.59
CA ALA A 43 7.37 5.68 -3.66
C ALA A 43 8.53 6.56 -3.18
N ALA A 44 9.68 6.41 -3.82
CA ALA A 44 10.80 7.32 -3.61
C ALA A 44 10.47 8.71 -4.14
N ILE A 45 10.68 9.73 -3.31
CA ILE A 45 10.41 11.14 -3.63
C ILE A 45 11.68 11.84 -4.11
N LEU A 46 11.69 12.32 -5.35
CA LEU A 46 12.79 13.09 -5.95
C LEU A 46 12.32 14.50 -6.30
N PRO A 47 12.70 15.54 -5.53
CA PRO A 47 12.32 16.92 -5.84
C PRO A 47 12.90 17.39 -7.18
N ARG A 48 12.09 18.09 -7.99
CA ARG A 48 12.53 18.68 -9.26
C ARG A 48 12.98 20.13 -9.07
N GLU A 49 13.96 20.55 -9.85
CA GLU A 49 14.27 21.98 -10.00
C GLU A 49 13.05 22.70 -10.58
N GLY A 50 12.55 23.74 -9.90
CA GLY A 50 11.36 24.49 -10.32
C GLY A 50 10.03 24.00 -9.73
N GLY A 51 10.02 22.94 -8.93
CA GLY A 51 8.86 22.50 -8.15
C GLY A 51 8.25 21.16 -8.56
N GLY A 52 7.46 20.61 -7.64
CA GLY A 52 6.93 19.25 -7.74
C GLY A 52 8.02 18.18 -7.62
N TYR A 53 7.63 16.95 -7.93
CA TYR A 53 8.38 15.75 -7.58
C TYR A 53 8.30 14.73 -8.71
N ASP A 54 9.43 14.08 -8.97
CA ASP A 54 9.49 12.79 -9.66
C ASP A 54 9.34 11.69 -8.61
N LEU A 55 8.60 10.64 -8.97
CA LEU A 55 8.28 9.51 -8.11
C LEU A 55 8.74 8.21 -8.76
N LEU A 56 9.38 7.35 -7.97
CA LEU A 56 9.77 6.00 -8.38
C LEU A 56 9.29 4.96 -7.36
N ALA A 57 8.50 4.00 -7.81
CA ALA A 57 8.12 2.83 -7.01
C ALA A 57 8.52 1.55 -7.74
N GLY A 58 8.73 0.47 -6.99
CA GLY A 58 9.11 -0.81 -7.56
C GLY A 58 8.76 -1.96 -6.64
N GLU A 59 8.19 -3.01 -7.23
CA GLU A 59 7.66 -4.17 -6.50
C GLU A 59 8.23 -5.47 -7.06
N GLY A 60 8.72 -6.32 -6.15
CA GLY A 60 9.17 -7.67 -6.44
C GLY A 60 8.10 -8.67 -6.00
N PHE A 61 7.69 -9.56 -6.91
CA PHE A 61 6.53 -10.42 -6.67
C PHE A 61 6.91 -11.74 -6.00
N ILE A 62 6.08 -12.16 -5.05
CA ILE A 62 6.23 -13.43 -4.32
C ILE A 62 6.25 -14.59 -5.32
N PRO A 63 7.30 -15.42 -5.39
CA PRO A 63 7.45 -16.45 -6.42
C PRO A 63 6.27 -17.43 -6.48
N GLN A 64 5.69 -17.79 -5.33
CA GLN A 64 4.53 -18.67 -5.25
C GLN A 64 3.28 -18.04 -5.89
N PHE A 65 3.12 -16.72 -5.79
CA PHE A 65 2.02 -16.01 -6.44
C PHE A 65 2.22 -15.97 -7.96
N VAL A 66 3.43 -15.62 -8.42
CA VAL A 66 3.78 -15.60 -9.84
C VAL A 66 3.57 -16.97 -10.48
N ALA A 67 3.95 -18.06 -9.79
CA ALA A 67 3.76 -19.42 -10.29
C ALA A 67 2.30 -19.88 -10.30
N ALA A 68 1.51 -19.49 -9.29
CA ALA A 68 0.13 -19.93 -9.14
C ALA A 68 -0.84 -19.24 -10.12
N ASP A 69 -0.61 -17.97 -10.42
CA ASP A 69 -1.44 -17.20 -11.34
C ASP A 69 -0.61 -16.17 -12.13
N PRO A 70 0.17 -16.61 -13.14
CA PRO A 70 1.13 -15.75 -13.82
C PRO A 70 0.47 -14.56 -14.52
N TRP A 71 -0.71 -14.75 -15.12
CA TRP A 71 -1.44 -13.66 -15.77
C TRP A 71 -1.87 -12.61 -14.74
N PHE A 72 -2.47 -13.03 -13.62
CA PHE A 72 -2.88 -12.06 -12.61
C PHE A 72 -1.68 -11.43 -11.89
N ALA A 73 -0.56 -12.15 -11.73
CA ALA A 73 0.69 -11.57 -11.25
C ALA A 73 1.20 -10.47 -12.19
N GLY A 74 1.14 -10.68 -13.51
CA GLY A 74 1.44 -9.65 -14.51
C GLY A 74 0.50 -8.44 -14.41
N TRP A 75 -0.82 -8.69 -14.27
CA TRP A 75 -1.80 -7.62 -14.07
C TRP A 75 -1.51 -6.80 -12.81
N CYS A 76 -1.27 -7.47 -11.69
CA CYS A 76 -0.90 -6.84 -10.43
C CYS A 76 0.43 -6.10 -10.55
N GLY A 77 1.41 -6.60 -11.32
CA GLY A 77 2.68 -5.93 -11.59
C GLY A 77 2.51 -4.48 -12.00
N VAL A 78 1.57 -4.22 -12.90
CA VAL A 78 1.19 -2.85 -13.27
C VAL A 78 0.38 -2.19 -12.16
N MET A 79 -0.76 -2.79 -11.79
CA MET A 79 -1.74 -2.18 -10.90
C MET A 79 -1.17 -1.71 -9.55
N VAL A 80 -0.35 -2.53 -8.88
CA VAL A 80 0.17 -2.18 -7.54
C VAL A 80 1.14 -1.01 -7.62
N ASN A 81 2.04 -1.01 -8.61
CA ASN A 81 2.98 0.08 -8.83
C ASN A 81 2.25 1.40 -9.16
N LEU A 82 1.18 1.34 -9.97
CA LEU A 82 0.34 2.51 -10.23
C LEU A 82 -0.35 3.00 -8.95
N SER A 83 -0.78 2.09 -8.08
CA SER A 83 -1.36 2.40 -6.77
C SER A 83 -0.35 3.10 -5.86
N ASP A 84 0.92 2.69 -5.86
CA ASP A 84 1.97 3.34 -5.06
C ASP A 84 2.19 4.79 -5.48
N ILE A 85 2.26 5.04 -6.80
CA ILE A 85 2.37 6.40 -7.33
C ILE A 85 1.13 7.23 -6.99
N ALA A 86 -0.06 6.65 -7.12
CA ALA A 86 -1.30 7.34 -6.77
C ALA A 86 -1.38 7.65 -5.27
N ALA A 87 -1.01 6.71 -4.38
CA ALA A 87 -0.99 6.89 -2.94
C ALA A 87 -0.16 8.11 -2.51
N MET A 88 0.92 8.39 -3.25
CA MET A 88 1.79 9.55 -3.06
C MET A 88 1.24 10.87 -3.62
N GLY A 89 0.03 10.88 -4.20
CA GLY A 89 -0.53 12.03 -4.91
C GLY A 89 -0.02 12.20 -6.34
N GLY A 90 0.57 11.14 -6.90
CA GLY A 90 1.22 11.17 -8.22
C GLY A 90 0.36 10.69 -9.37
N ARG A 91 0.84 11.01 -10.57
CA ARG A 91 0.37 10.46 -11.85
C ARG A 91 1.50 9.63 -12.46
N ALA A 92 1.19 8.38 -12.78
CA ALA A 92 2.15 7.45 -13.38
C ALA A 92 2.28 7.68 -14.89
N HIS A 93 3.51 7.58 -15.41
CA HIS A 93 3.83 7.89 -16.80
C HIS A 93 4.41 6.71 -17.57
N ALA A 94 5.19 5.86 -16.91
CA ALA A 94 5.89 4.79 -17.58
C ALA A 94 6.23 3.65 -16.62
N LEU A 95 6.19 2.42 -17.13
CA LEU A 95 6.58 1.20 -16.42
C LEU A 95 7.77 0.54 -17.10
N ILE A 96 8.61 -0.13 -16.32
CA ILE A 96 9.55 -1.13 -16.82
C ILE A 96 9.34 -2.46 -16.10
N ASP A 97 9.49 -3.57 -16.81
CA ASP A 97 9.37 -4.92 -16.25
C ASP A 97 10.73 -5.65 -16.21
N GLN A 98 10.89 -6.52 -15.22
CA GLN A 98 12.01 -7.44 -15.11
C GLN A 98 11.43 -8.86 -14.97
N VAL A 99 11.64 -9.68 -16.00
CA VAL A 99 11.04 -11.00 -16.11
C VAL A 99 12.11 -12.06 -16.24
N TRP A 100 12.06 -13.05 -15.35
CA TRP A 100 12.82 -14.29 -15.46
C TRP A 100 11.85 -15.42 -15.76
N ALA A 101 12.18 -16.31 -16.70
CA ALA A 101 11.32 -17.44 -17.01
C ALA A 101 12.10 -18.66 -17.54
N PRO A 102 11.57 -19.89 -17.38
CA PRO A 102 12.16 -21.09 -17.99
C PRO A 102 12.19 -21.03 -19.51
N SER A 103 11.13 -20.50 -20.13
CA SER A 103 11.03 -20.32 -21.57
C SER A 103 10.09 -19.16 -21.90
N PRO A 104 10.11 -18.67 -23.16
CA PRO A 104 9.13 -17.68 -23.63
C PRO A 104 7.68 -18.16 -23.47
N GLU A 105 7.40 -19.45 -23.65
CA GLU A 105 6.07 -20.03 -23.50
C GLU A 105 5.59 -19.97 -22.05
N ALA A 106 6.47 -20.26 -21.09
CA ALA A 106 6.16 -20.14 -19.67
C ALA A 106 5.87 -18.68 -19.27
N ALA A 107 6.57 -17.71 -19.86
CA ALA A 107 6.34 -16.28 -19.59
C ALA A 107 5.07 -15.73 -20.21
N ARG A 108 4.53 -16.36 -21.26
CA ARG A 108 3.45 -15.80 -22.09
C ARG A 108 2.24 -15.31 -21.30
N PRO A 109 1.65 -16.07 -20.35
CA PRO A 109 0.48 -15.60 -19.61
C PRO A 109 0.80 -14.35 -18.76
N LEU A 110 2.00 -14.30 -18.18
CA LEU A 110 2.48 -13.16 -17.40
C LEU A 110 2.65 -11.92 -18.26
N MET A 111 3.29 -12.05 -19.42
CA MET A 111 3.44 -10.94 -20.37
C MET A 111 2.08 -10.43 -20.86
N GLN A 112 1.11 -11.33 -21.04
CA GLN A 112 -0.25 -10.94 -21.40
C GLN A 112 -0.92 -10.15 -20.28
N GLY A 113 -0.77 -10.55 -19.01
CA GLY A 113 -1.31 -9.81 -17.87
C GLY A 113 -0.72 -8.41 -17.72
N LEU A 114 0.60 -8.27 -17.90
CA LEU A 114 1.28 -6.97 -17.95
C LEU A 114 0.68 -6.08 -19.04
N ARG A 115 0.53 -6.62 -20.25
CA ARG A 115 -0.05 -5.91 -21.40
C ARG A 115 -1.50 -5.48 -21.14
N ASP A 116 -2.33 -6.38 -20.64
CA ASP A 116 -3.76 -6.13 -20.41
C ASP A 116 -3.96 -5.04 -19.36
N ALA A 117 -3.19 -5.06 -18.27
CA ALA A 117 -3.25 -4.03 -17.26
C ALA A 117 -2.70 -2.68 -17.76
N ALA A 118 -1.58 -2.68 -18.48
CA ALA A 118 -1.03 -1.46 -19.08
C ALA A 118 -2.04 -0.79 -20.03
N ASP A 119 -2.71 -1.58 -20.88
CA ASP A 119 -3.78 -1.11 -21.77
C ASP A 119 -4.98 -0.57 -20.96
N ALA A 120 -5.41 -1.28 -19.91
CA ALA A 120 -6.54 -0.88 -19.08
C ALA A 120 -6.28 0.43 -18.32
N TYR A 121 -5.12 0.57 -17.67
CA TYR A 121 -4.75 1.77 -16.93
C TYR A 121 -4.21 2.90 -17.82
N GLY A 122 -3.84 2.61 -19.07
CA GLY A 122 -3.35 3.62 -20.01
C GLY A 122 -1.94 4.13 -19.67
N VAL A 123 -1.14 3.32 -18.97
CA VAL A 123 0.26 3.63 -18.64
C VAL A 123 1.15 2.63 -19.38
N PRO A 124 2.01 3.08 -20.32
CA PRO A 124 2.78 2.18 -21.16
C PRO A 124 3.92 1.51 -20.40
N ILE A 125 4.20 0.27 -20.78
CA ILE A 125 5.48 -0.39 -20.47
C ILE A 125 6.48 0.05 -21.54
N VAL A 126 7.53 0.76 -21.13
CA VAL A 126 8.47 1.46 -22.03
C VAL A 126 9.82 0.75 -22.18
N GLY A 127 10.02 -0.34 -21.47
CA GLY A 127 11.25 -1.11 -21.50
C GLY A 127 11.31 -2.12 -20.38
N GLY A 128 12.46 -2.78 -20.22
CA GLY A 128 12.60 -3.82 -19.22
C GLY A 128 13.82 -4.71 -19.44
N HIS A 129 13.87 -5.79 -18.69
CA HIS A 129 14.86 -6.86 -18.84
C HIS A 129 14.17 -8.22 -18.83
N THR A 130 14.45 -9.05 -19.83
CA THR A 130 13.92 -10.41 -19.90
C THR A 130 15.04 -11.43 -19.97
N ASN A 131 14.98 -12.43 -19.08
CA ASN A 131 15.92 -13.54 -19.05
C ASN A 131 15.17 -14.89 -19.16
N TYR A 132 15.41 -15.59 -20.28
CA TYR A 132 14.91 -16.95 -20.49
C TYR A 132 15.97 -17.99 -20.12
N GLY A 133 15.53 -19.12 -19.57
CA GLY A 133 16.41 -20.17 -19.03
C GLY A 133 16.56 -20.13 -17.50
N SER A 134 15.77 -19.30 -16.82
CA SER A 134 15.65 -19.31 -15.36
C SER A 134 14.94 -20.59 -14.88
N PRO A 135 15.27 -21.15 -13.70
CA PRO A 135 14.55 -22.33 -13.17
C PRO A 135 13.07 -22.08 -12.88
N ALA A 136 12.65 -20.82 -12.70
CA ALA A 136 11.28 -20.46 -12.37
C ALA A 136 10.87 -19.09 -12.94
N LEU A 137 9.57 -18.81 -12.94
CA LEU A 137 9.01 -17.50 -13.24
C LEU A 137 9.31 -16.51 -12.11
N GLY A 138 9.81 -15.33 -12.47
CA GLY A 138 10.02 -14.21 -11.56
C GLY A 138 9.57 -12.91 -12.23
N LEU A 139 9.10 -11.98 -11.41
CA LEU A 139 8.59 -10.69 -11.83
C LEU A 139 9.01 -9.61 -10.85
N ALA A 140 9.58 -8.54 -11.37
CA ALA A 140 9.58 -7.25 -10.73
C ALA A 140 9.11 -6.18 -11.72
N VAL A 141 8.43 -5.16 -11.23
CA VAL A 141 7.97 -4.02 -12.04
C VAL A 141 8.37 -2.75 -11.33
N THR A 142 8.77 -1.75 -12.09
CA THR A 142 9.10 -0.41 -11.59
C THR A 142 8.28 0.60 -12.38
N VAL A 143 7.79 1.62 -11.69
CA VAL A 143 7.03 2.72 -12.29
C VAL A 143 7.73 4.05 -12.04
N PHE A 144 7.65 4.90 -13.04
CA PHE A 144 7.98 6.32 -12.95
C PHE A 144 6.70 7.14 -13.04
N GLY A 145 6.56 8.11 -12.15
CA GLY A 145 5.48 9.08 -12.13
C GLY A 145 5.95 10.45 -11.67
N SER A 146 5.02 11.40 -11.58
CA SER A 146 5.29 12.71 -11.00
C SER A 146 4.11 13.23 -10.19
N ALA A 147 4.38 14.10 -9.22
CA ALA A 147 3.38 14.76 -8.39
C ALA A 147 3.70 16.26 -8.26
N ASP A 148 2.67 17.09 -8.20
CA ASP A 148 2.82 18.52 -7.89
C ASP A 148 2.61 18.80 -6.40
N ALA A 149 1.78 17.99 -5.74
CA ALA A 149 1.60 17.93 -4.29
C ALA A 149 1.67 16.47 -3.82
N LEU A 150 2.18 16.24 -2.61
CA LEU A 150 2.38 14.89 -2.08
C LEU A 150 1.37 14.56 -1.00
N ILE A 151 1.01 13.28 -0.94
CA ILE A 151 0.46 12.65 0.26
C ILE A 151 1.57 11.73 0.77
N THR A 152 2.28 12.13 1.83
CA THR A 152 3.37 11.31 2.39
C THR A 152 2.89 10.48 3.57
N SER A 153 3.57 9.39 3.91
CA SER A 153 3.25 8.62 5.12
C SER A 153 3.87 9.18 6.41
N PHE A 154 4.54 10.33 6.34
CA PHE A 154 5.34 10.89 7.43
C PHE A 154 4.67 12.02 8.20
N ASP A 155 3.54 12.53 7.70
CA ASP A 155 2.99 13.80 8.16
C ASP A 155 1.71 13.65 8.98
N ALA A 156 1.29 12.43 9.37
CA ALA A 156 0.08 12.24 10.19
C ALA A 156 0.25 12.89 11.58
N GLU A 157 -0.80 13.56 12.07
CA GLU A 157 -0.72 14.30 13.34
C GLU A 157 -1.74 13.81 14.38
N PRO A 158 -1.39 13.83 15.68
CA PRO A 158 -2.36 13.58 16.75
C PRO A 158 -3.58 14.50 16.65
N GLY A 159 -4.77 13.91 16.65
CA GLY A 159 -6.04 14.62 16.46
C GLY A 159 -6.67 14.37 15.08
N ASP A 160 -5.89 13.88 14.11
CA ASP A 160 -6.43 13.47 12.82
C ASP A 160 -7.36 12.25 12.96
N VAL A 161 -8.29 12.15 12.01
CA VAL A 161 -9.14 10.98 11.79
C VAL A 161 -8.47 10.09 10.73
N LEU A 162 -8.44 8.79 11.00
CA LEU A 162 -7.95 7.82 10.03
C LEU A 162 -9.12 7.29 9.20
N LEU A 163 -9.07 7.57 7.90
CA LEU A 163 -10.03 7.06 6.92
C LEU A 163 -9.46 5.83 6.23
N ALA A 164 -10.32 4.85 5.94
CA ALA A 164 -10.03 3.81 4.95
C ALA A 164 -10.93 4.02 3.74
N ALA A 165 -10.33 4.22 2.57
CA ALA A 165 -11.00 4.29 1.28
C ALA A 165 -10.71 2.99 0.51
N ILE A 166 -11.72 2.14 0.30
CA ILE A 166 -11.58 0.81 -0.28
C ILE A 166 -12.67 0.57 -1.32
N ASP A 167 -12.30 0.03 -2.47
CA ASP A 167 -13.26 -0.43 -3.46
C ASP A 167 -13.86 -1.78 -3.06
N MET A 168 -15.09 -1.75 -2.55
CA MET A 168 -15.82 -2.92 -2.04
C MET A 168 -16.63 -3.66 -3.12
N ARG A 169 -16.47 -3.29 -4.40
CA ARG A 169 -17.14 -3.96 -5.53
C ARG A 169 -16.43 -5.24 -5.98
N GLY A 170 -15.26 -5.51 -5.41
CA GLY A 170 -14.41 -6.63 -5.78
C GLY A 170 -14.82 -7.97 -5.16
N SER A 171 -13.93 -8.94 -5.34
CA SER A 171 -14.05 -10.26 -4.75
C SER A 171 -12.67 -10.85 -4.47
N TYR A 172 -12.58 -11.85 -3.59
CA TYR A 172 -11.32 -12.56 -3.40
C TYR A 172 -10.93 -13.34 -4.65
N ARG A 173 -9.64 -13.23 -5.02
CA ARG A 173 -9.02 -14.12 -6.01
C ARG A 173 -8.19 -15.18 -5.31
N PRO A 174 -8.77 -16.37 -5.02
CA PRO A 174 -8.09 -17.43 -4.29
C PRO A 174 -6.85 -17.94 -5.04
N PRO A 175 -5.86 -18.53 -4.34
CA PRO A 175 -5.86 -18.87 -2.91
C PRO A 175 -5.36 -17.74 -1.98
N PHE A 176 -4.95 -16.60 -2.53
CA PHE A 176 -4.34 -15.51 -1.77
C PHE A 176 -5.38 -14.58 -1.14
N ASP A 177 -4.94 -13.74 -0.22
CA ASP A 177 -5.75 -12.69 0.40
C ASP A 177 -5.76 -11.40 -0.43
N ASN A 178 -5.96 -11.58 -1.74
CA ASN A 178 -6.10 -10.49 -2.70
C ASN A 178 -7.59 -10.26 -2.97
N TYR A 179 -8.11 -9.10 -2.58
CA TYR A 179 -9.47 -8.67 -2.87
C TYR A 179 -9.44 -7.77 -4.11
N CYS A 180 -9.83 -8.35 -5.24
CA CYS A 180 -9.68 -7.75 -6.55
C CYS A 180 -10.99 -7.08 -6.99
N ALA A 181 -10.92 -5.76 -7.16
CA ALA A 181 -11.96 -4.89 -7.70
C ALA A 181 -11.53 -4.25 -9.04
N SER A 182 -10.42 -4.70 -9.64
CA SER A 182 -9.87 -4.10 -10.87
C SER A 182 -10.15 -4.89 -12.15
N LEU A 183 -10.54 -6.17 -12.04
CA LEU A 183 -10.88 -7.01 -13.18
C LEU A 183 -12.31 -6.76 -13.66
N ASP A 184 -12.53 -6.90 -14.98
CA ASP A 184 -13.82 -6.67 -15.64
C ASP A 184 -14.41 -5.27 -15.42
N VAL A 185 -13.57 -4.31 -15.02
CA VAL A 185 -13.93 -2.91 -14.85
C VAL A 185 -13.58 -2.11 -16.11
N PRO A 186 -14.46 -1.21 -16.59
CA PRO A 186 -14.13 -0.36 -17.73
C PRO A 186 -12.85 0.47 -17.48
N PRO A 187 -11.91 0.55 -18.45
CA PRO A 187 -10.67 1.32 -18.34
C PRO A 187 -10.84 2.76 -17.83
N ALA A 188 -11.87 3.47 -18.31
CA ALA A 188 -12.16 4.84 -17.89
C ALA A 188 -12.54 4.94 -16.39
N ARG A 189 -13.18 3.89 -15.84
CA ARG A 189 -13.50 3.83 -14.41
C ARG A 189 -12.23 3.65 -13.59
N LEU A 190 -11.37 2.66 -13.94
CA LEU A 190 -10.10 2.41 -13.25
C LEU A 190 -9.21 3.66 -13.19
N ARG A 191 -9.04 4.34 -14.34
CA ARG A 191 -8.22 5.55 -14.44
C ARG A 191 -8.78 6.70 -13.62
N GLY A 192 -10.11 6.90 -13.66
CA GLY A 192 -10.76 7.94 -12.87
C GLY A 192 -10.78 7.64 -11.37
N ASP A 193 -10.80 6.37 -10.97
CA ASP A 193 -10.73 5.97 -9.56
C ASP A 193 -9.32 6.26 -9.01
N LEU A 194 -8.25 5.94 -9.76
CA LEU A 194 -6.87 6.30 -9.37
C LEU A 194 -6.61 7.81 -9.37
N ALA A 195 -7.25 8.56 -10.27
CA ALA A 195 -7.09 10.02 -10.35
C ALA A 195 -7.58 10.78 -9.10
N LEU A 196 -8.39 10.15 -8.24
CA LEU A 196 -8.84 10.75 -6.99
C LEU A 196 -7.67 11.14 -6.08
N LEU A 197 -6.61 10.32 -6.00
CA LEU A 197 -5.53 10.54 -5.05
C LEU A 197 -4.66 11.77 -5.40
N PRO A 198 -4.20 11.98 -6.65
CA PRO A 198 -3.53 13.23 -7.02
C PRO A 198 -4.44 14.46 -6.86
N GLU A 199 -5.74 14.35 -7.16
CA GLU A 199 -6.70 15.44 -6.92
C GLU A 199 -6.82 15.80 -5.43
N LEU A 200 -6.85 14.78 -4.56
CA LEU A 200 -6.86 14.97 -3.11
C LEU A 200 -5.55 15.58 -2.60
N ALA A 201 -4.40 15.17 -3.14
CA ALA A 201 -3.11 15.75 -2.80
C ALA A 201 -3.06 17.25 -3.16
N GLU A 202 -3.48 17.60 -4.37
CA GLU A 202 -3.52 18.98 -4.87
C GLU A 202 -4.50 19.88 -4.11
N SER A 203 -5.56 19.28 -3.52
CA SER A 203 -6.50 20.01 -2.66
C SER A 203 -5.92 20.40 -1.29
N GLY A 204 -4.84 19.74 -0.86
CA GLY A 204 -4.23 19.94 0.46
C GLY A 204 -5.08 19.44 1.64
N LEU A 205 -6.12 18.65 1.39
CA LEU A 205 -7.07 18.15 2.40
C LEU A 205 -6.62 16.85 3.09
N VAL A 206 -5.65 16.14 2.51
CA VAL A 206 -5.11 14.90 3.08
C VAL A 206 -3.74 15.21 3.64
N ARG A 207 -3.55 14.96 4.93
CA ARG A 207 -2.28 15.25 5.61
C ARG A 207 -1.24 14.19 5.34
N ALA A 208 -1.65 12.93 5.45
CA ALA A 208 -0.78 11.78 5.22
C ALA A 208 -1.59 10.60 4.70
N GLY A 209 -0.92 9.64 4.07
CA GLY A 209 -1.59 8.45 3.58
C GLY A 209 -0.64 7.32 3.25
N LYS A 210 -1.24 6.14 2.99
CA LYS A 210 -0.55 4.96 2.47
C LYS A 210 -1.48 4.06 1.68
N ASP A 211 -0.93 3.37 0.70
CA ASP A 211 -1.54 2.19 0.07
C ASP A 211 -1.80 1.08 1.13
N ILE A 212 -2.89 0.31 0.97
CA ILE A 212 -3.12 -0.89 1.78
C ILE A 212 -2.48 -2.09 1.07
N SER A 213 -1.24 -2.42 1.43
CA SER A 213 -0.48 -3.55 0.85
C SER A 213 -0.76 -4.91 1.55
N GLN A 214 0.08 -5.94 1.33
CA GLN A 214 -0.07 -7.30 1.90
C GLN A 214 -0.17 -7.36 3.44
N GLY A 215 0.23 -6.30 4.17
CA GLY A 215 -0.03 -6.18 5.61
C GLY A 215 -1.50 -5.90 5.96
N GLY A 216 -2.34 -5.67 4.96
CA GLY A 216 -3.71 -5.21 5.09
C GLY A 216 -3.86 -3.92 5.88
N ILE A 217 -5.08 -3.64 6.33
CA ILE A 217 -5.43 -2.43 7.06
C ILE A 217 -4.53 -2.27 8.30
N VAL A 218 -4.36 -3.33 9.09
CA VAL A 218 -3.67 -3.24 10.37
C VAL A 218 -2.15 -3.06 10.21
N GLY A 219 -1.53 -3.77 9.28
CA GLY A 219 -0.10 -3.64 8.99
C GLY A 219 0.21 -2.30 8.34
N THR A 220 -0.70 -1.78 7.52
CA THR A 220 -0.58 -0.46 6.89
C THR A 220 -0.70 0.67 7.91
N ALA A 221 -1.66 0.57 8.83
CA ALA A 221 -1.78 1.52 9.95
C ALA A 221 -0.51 1.54 10.81
N LEU A 222 0.14 0.38 10.99
CA LEU A 222 1.43 0.29 11.69
C LEU A 222 2.57 0.98 10.94
N MET A 223 2.67 0.79 9.62
CA MET A 223 3.66 1.51 8.80
C MET A 223 3.44 3.03 8.87
N LEU A 224 2.20 3.49 8.68
CA LEU A 224 1.84 4.91 8.76
C LEU A 224 2.17 5.49 10.15
N ALA A 225 1.80 4.77 11.22
CA ALA A 225 2.06 5.19 12.60
C ALA A 225 3.57 5.32 12.89
N GLU A 226 4.37 4.35 12.47
CA GLU A 226 5.82 4.39 12.63
C GLU A 226 6.47 5.49 11.77
N CYS A 227 6.01 5.66 10.53
CA CYS A 227 6.52 6.70 9.63
C CYS A 227 6.27 8.10 10.18
N SER A 228 5.05 8.37 10.66
CA SER A 228 4.67 9.67 11.22
C SER A 228 5.06 9.88 12.68
N GLY A 229 5.54 8.83 13.37
CA GLY A 229 5.92 8.93 14.78
C GLY A 229 4.73 9.14 15.73
N VAL A 230 3.60 8.50 15.43
CA VAL A 230 2.32 8.65 16.13
C VAL A 230 1.78 7.31 16.64
N ALA A 231 0.76 7.36 17.50
CA ALA A 231 -0.09 6.22 17.81
C ALA A 231 -1.33 6.20 16.92
N VAL A 232 -1.89 5.02 16.68
CA VAL A 232 -3.14 4.83 15.95
C VAL A 232 -4.06 3.89 16.72
N THR A 233 -5.27 4.33 16.99
CA THR A 233 -6.34 3.45 17.50
C THR A 233 -7.30 3.12 16.36
N LEU A 234 -7.37 1.85 15.98
CA LEU A 234 -8.29 1.32 14.98
C LEU A 234 -9.58 0.85 15.64
N ASP A 235 -10.71 1.42 15.25
CA ASP A 235 -12.03 0.98 15.64
C ASP A 235 -12.52 -0.11 14.68
N VAL A 236 -12.42 -1.37 15.12
CA VAL A 236 -12.71 -2.51 14.25
C VAL A 236 -14.19 -2.66 13.94
N ASP A 237 -15.07 -2.04 14.73
CA ASP A 237 -16.52 -2.05 14.51
C ASP A 237 -16.91 -1.13 13.33
N ASN A 238 -16.07 -0.14 13.01
CA ASN A 238 -16.29 0.81 11.91
C ASN A 238 -15.61 0.40 10.59
N ILE A 239 -14.80 -0.66 10.60
CA ILE A 239 -14.11 -1.13 9.39
C ILE A 239 -15.14 -1.76 8.44
N PRO A 240 -15.27 -1.25 7.19
CA PRO A 240 -16.16 -1.86 6.21
C PRO A 240 -15.76 -3.30 5.96
N LEU A 241 -16.68 -4.24 6.12
CA LEU A 241 -16.43 -5.66 6.01
C LEU A 241 -17.24 -6.23 4.83
N PRO A 242 -16.62 -6.89 3.84
CA PRO A 242 -17.37 -7.57 2.80
C PRO A 242 -18.22 -8.70 3.41
N ALA A 243 -19.39 -8.96 2.82
CA ALA A 243 -20.26 -10.04 3.27
C ALA A 243 -19.51 -11.38 3.26
N ASP A 244 -19.79 -12.22 4.27
CA ASP A 244 -19.23 -13.57 4.41
C ASP A 244 -17.70 -13.64 4.56
N VAL A 245 -17.04 -12.52 4.89
CA VAL A 245 -15.60 -12.46 5.16
C VAL A 245 -15.36 -12.33 6.66
N ALA A 246 -14.50 -13.18 7.22
CA ALA A 246 -14.07 -13.04 8.61
C ALA A 246 -13.21 -11.77 8.79
N LEU A 247 -13.51 -10.97 9.82
CA LEU A 247 -12.78 -9.73 10.13
C LEU A 247 -11.26 -9.94 10.20
N GLU A 248 -10.79 -11.02 10.84
CA GLU A 248 -9.36 -11.35 10.92
C GLU A 248 -8.71 -11.45 9.55
N ARG A 249 -9.38 -12.09 8.57
CA ARG A 249 -8.89 -12.18 7.19
C ARG A 249 -8.88 -10.82 6.52
N TRP A 250 -9.95 -10.06 6.70
CA TRP A 250 -10.10 -8.74 6.08
C TRP A 250 -9.04 -7.74 6.55
N LEU A 251 -8.72 -7.72 7.85
CA LEU A 251 -7.71 -6.83 8.44
C LEU A 251 -6.30 -7.02 7.88
N ARG A 252 -6.02 -8.18 7.28
CA ARG A 252 -4.74 -8.54 6.65
C ARG A 252 -4.83 -8.73 5.13
N THR A 253 -5.97 -8.35 4.52
CA THR A 253 -6.23 -8.49 3.09
C THR A 253 -5.60 -7.35 2.31
N PHE A 254 -5.08 -7.67 1.12
CA PHE A 254 -4.66 -6.70 0.11
C PHE A 254 -5.85 -6.37 -0.82
N PRO A 255 -6.47 -5.18 -0.71
CA PRO A 255 -7.43 -4.70 -1.70
C PRO A 255 -6.70 -4.12 -2.93
N SER A 256 -7.20 -4.42 -4.13
CA SER A 256 -6.62 -3.85 -5.37
C SER A 256 -6.76 -2.32 -5.49
N PHE A 257 -7.68 -1.74 -4.71
CA PHE A 257 -7.81 -0.31 -4.50
C PHE A 257 -8.15 -0.10 -3.02
N GLY A 258 -7.18 0.35 -2.24
CA GLY A 258 -7.35 0.60 -0.82
C GLY A 258 -6.28 1.52 -0.28
N TYR A 259 -6.71 2.54 0.47
CA TYR A 259 -5.81 3.55 1.04
C TYR A 259 -6.22 3.89 2.47
N LEU A 260 -5.22 4.12 3.31
CA LEU A 260 -5.40 4.78 4.60
C LEU A 260 -5.04 6.25 4.47
N LEU A 261 -5.92 7.15 4.91
CA LEU A 261 -5.72 8.60 4.82
C LEU A 261 -5.88 9.23 6.21
N SER A 262 -4.90 10.02 6.64
CA SER A 262 -4.95 10.87 7.83
C SER A 262 -5.48 12.25 7.46
N VAL A 263 -6.61 12.64 8.05
CA VAL A 263 -7.35 13.83 7.65
C VAL A 263 -7.80 14.59 8.90
N LYS A 264 -7.79 15.93 8.86
CA LYS A 264 -8.34 16.70 9.98
C LYS A 264 -9.85 16.46 10.14
N PRO A 265 -10.39 16.43 11.36
CA PRO A 265 -11.81 16.13 11.58
C PRO A 265 -12.80 16.99 10.77
N ASP A 266 -12.49 18.27 10.55
CA ASP A 266 -13.31 19.22 9.79
C ASP A 266 -13.18 19.07 8.26
N GLU A 267 -12.11 18.42 7.78
CA GLU A 267 -11.84 18.15 6.35
C GLU A 267 -12.41 16.79 5.88
N VAL A 268 -12.81 15.90 6.81
CA VAL A 268 -13.31 14.55 6.50
C VAL A 268 -14.43 14.55 5.46
N GLY A 269 -15.40 15.46 5.58
CA GLY A 269 -16.53 15.54 4.65
C GLY A 269 -16.08 15.89 3.23
N ALA A 270 -15.10 16.80 3.09
CA ALA A 270 -14.57 17.24 1.81
C ALA A 270 -13.72 16.16 1.12
N VAL A 271 -12.97 15.36 1.89
CA VAL A 271 -12.24 14.18 1.37
C VAL A 271 -13.20 13.06 1.00
N ARG A 272 -14.23 12.80 1.82
CA ARG A 272 -15.20 11.72 1.60
C ARG A 272 -16.03 11.92 0.32
N ALA A 273 -16.46 13.15 0.05
CA ALA A 273 -17.40 13.45 -1.03
C ALA A 273 -16.94 12.98 -2.43
N PRO A 274 -15.74 13.32 -2.94
CA PRO A 274 -15.29 12.88 -4.26
C PRO A 274 -15.07 11.37 -4.33
N ILE A 275 -14.60 10.74 -3.26
CA ILE A 275 -14.40 9.27 -3.20
C ILE A 275 -15.75 8.56 -3.29
N ALA A 276 -16.73 8.98 -2.48
CA ALA A 276 -18.06 8.39 -2.47
C ALA A 276 -18.84 8.64 -3.77
N ALA A 277 -18.61 9.78 -4.45
CA ALA A 277 -19.19 10.06 -5.77
C ALA A 277 -18.73 9.08 -6.85
N ARG A 278 -17.64 8.34 -6.58
CA ARG A 278 -17.15 7.24 -7.40
C ARG A 278 -17.47 5.88 -6.79
N ASP A 279 -18.54 5.73 -6.02
CA ASP A 279 -18.99 4.48 -5.38
C ASP A 279 -17.89 3.70 -4.63
N ILE A 280 -16.85 4.39 -4.16
CA ILE A 280 -15.78 3.80 -3.35
C ILE A 280 -16.17 4.01 -1.89
N THR A 281 -16.09 2.94 -1.10
CA THR A 281 -16.43 3.00 0.31
C THR A 281 -15.34 3.76 1.05
N VAL A 282 -15.73 4.75 1.86
CA VAL A 282 -14.81 5.48 2.74
C VAL A 282 -15.39 5.53 4.16
N ALA A 283 -14.63 5.04 5.12
CA ALA A 283 -15.06 4.93 6.52
C ALA A 283 -14.03 5.52 7.48
N GLU A 284 -14.50 6.10 8.57
CA GLU A 284 -13.68 6.53 9.71
C GLU A 284 -13.35 5.33 10.57
N ILE A 285 -12.17 4.75 10.34
CA ILE A 285 -11.77 3.49 10.97
C ILE A 285 -10.87 3.69 12.19
N GLY A 286 -10.51 4.93 12.53
CA GLY A 286 -9.60 5.15 13.64
C GLY A 286 -9.26 6.61 13.93
N ARG A 287 -8.38 6.79 14.90
CA ARG A 287 -7.86 8.10 15.32
C ARG A 287 -6.34 8.04 15.39
N VAL A 288 -5.71 9.15 15.02
CA VAL A 288 -4.28 9.38 15.21
C VAL A 288 -4.07 10.09 16.55
N GLU A 289 -3.16 9.57 17.36
CA GLU A 289 -2.96 9.98 18.74
C GLU A 289 -1.47 10.17 19.04
N ARG A 290 -1.16 10.81 20.17
CA ARG A 290 0.23 10.92 20.64
C ARG A 290 0.67 9.58 21.24
N GLY A 291 1.75 9.01 20.74
CA GLY A 291 2.34 7.77 21.27
C GLY A 291 3.06 6.98 20.21
N SER A 292 3.20 5.67 20.43
CA SER A 292 3.87 4.75 19.50
C SER A 292 3.14 3.42 19.29
N THR A 293 1.88 3.34 19.75
CA THR A 293 1.12 2.10 19.74
C THR A 293 0.11 2.08 18.60
N VAL A 294 -0.06 0.90 18.01
CA VAL A 294 -1.26 0.58 17.24
C VAL A 294 -2.15 -0.30 18.11
N THR A 295 -3.38 0.15 18.32
CA THR A 295 -4.35 -0.49 19.22
C THR A 295 -5.61 -0.82 18.45
N LEU A 296 -6.14 -2.03 18.63
CA LEU A 296 -7.48 -2.39 18.15
C LEU A 296 -8.50 -2.04 19.22
N ARG A 297 -9.64 -1.48 18.84
CA ARG A 297 -10.77 -1.12 19.72
C ARG A 297 -12.07 -1.67 19.17
N SER A 298 -12.91 -2.24 20.04
CA SER A 298 -14.31 -2.60 19.76
C SER A 298 -15.15 -2.24 20.98
N GLY A 299 -16.13 -1.35 20.80
CA GLY A 299 -16.85 -0.71 21.91
C GLY A 299 -15.90 -0.12 22.98
N SER A 300 -16.01 -0.63 24.22
CA SER A 300 -15.14 -0.23 25.34
C SER A 300 -13.88 -1.08 25.52
N GLN A 301 -13.69 -2.12 24.69
CA GLN A 301 -12.55 -3.02 24.76
C GLN A 301 -11.41 -2.50 23.89
N SER A 302 -10.17 -2.72 24.33
CA SER A 302 -8.97 -2.35 23.58
C SER A 302 -7.89 -3.41 23.72
N ALA A 303 -7.22 -3.76 22.64
CA ALA A 303 -6.09 -4.66 22.64
C ALA A 303 -4.88 -4.05 21.91
N LEU A 304 -3.72 -4.08 22.55
CA LEU A 304 -2.47 -3.66 21.91
C LEU A 304 -2.14 -4.63 20.77
N PHE A 305 -2.06 -4.11 19.54
CA PHE A 305 -1.56 -4.86 18.40
C PHE A 305 -0.03 -4.78 18.35
N TRP A 306 0.52 -3.58 18.37
CA TRP A 306 1.95 -3.36 18.20
C TRP A 306 2.42 -2.06 18.87
N ASP A 307 3.68 -2.01 19.30
CA ASP A 307 4.36 -0.78 19.76
C ASP A 307 5.67 -0.64 18.96
N TRP A 308 5.66 0.24 17.95
CA TRP A 308 6.76 0.33 16.99
C TRP A 308 8.03 0.93 17.63
N LYS A 309 7.90 1.60 18.79
CA LYS A 309 9.07 2.10 19.52
C LYS A 309 9.79 0.98 20.27
N ARG A 310 9.06 -0.04 20.71
CA ARG A 310 9.63 -1.22 21.38
C ARG A 310 10.10 -2.28 20.40
N GLU A 311 9.37 -2.45 19.29
CA GLU A 311 9.66 -3.39 18.23
C GLU A 311 9.52 -2.65 16.89
N PRO A 312 10.57 -2.02 16.36
CA PRO A 312 10.51 -1.33 15.06
C PRO A 312 10.00 -2.27 13.96
N TYR A 313 9.21 -1.73 13.03
CA TYR A 313 8.50 -2.53 12.04
C TYR A 313 9.16 -2.46 10.66
N ILE A 314 9.20 -1.29 10.03
CA ILE A 314 9.84 -1.07 8.74
C ILE A 314 11.10 -0.19 8.84
N ARG A 315 11.36 0.41 10.00
CA ARG A 315 12.58 1.19 10.26
C ARG A 315 13.67 0.32 10.89
N PRO A 316 14.94 0.49 10.50
CA PRO A 316 16.04 -0.19 11.18
C PRO A 316 16.07 0.26 12.65
N THR A 317 16.33 -0.68 13.57
CA THR A 317 16.72 -0.33 14.94
C THR A 317 17.97 0.52 14.85
N VAL A 318 17.95 1.76 15.36
CA VAL A 318 19.17 2.56 15.50
C VAL A 318 20.11 1.74 16.38
N ALA A 319 21.16 1.17 15.79
CA ALA A 319 22.24 0.63 16.58
C ALA A 319 22.80 1.80 17.38
N GLU A 320 22.87 1.68 18.71
CA GLU A 320 23.64 2.63 19.49
C GLU A 320 25.01 2.78 18.83
N PRO A 321 25.50 4.01 18.57
CA PRO A 321 26.80 4.18 17.96
C PRO A 321 27.81 3.42 18.79
N ALA A 322 28.47 2.43 18.19
CA ALA A 322 29.56 1.72 18.82
C ALA A 322 30.54 2.79 19.32
N HIS A 323 30.64 2.93 20.63
CA HIS A 323 31.55 3.86 21.27
C HIS A 323 32.94 3.68 20.64
N ALA A 324 33.40 4.69 19.92
CA ALA A 324 34.77 4.83 19.44
C ALA A 324 35.70 5.21 20.61
#